data_AF-A0A0C3P6F4-F1
#
_entry.id   AF-A0A0C3P6F4-F1
#
_cell.length_a   1.000
_cell.length_b   1.000
_cell.length_c   1.000
_cell.angle_alpha   90.00
_cell.angle_beta   90.00
_cell.angle_gamma   90.00
#
_symmetry.space_group_name_H-M   'P 1'
#
loop_
_entity.id
_entity.type
_entity.pdbx_description
1 polymer ?
#
loop_
_entity_poly.entity_id
_entity_poly.type
_entity_poly.pdbx_seq_one_letter_code
_entity_poly.pdbx_strand_id
1 'polypeptide(L)'
;MGIEPFLSKAEATMDHAVDLARVLEDTKKALDKAAERMTVSADATCSDAPSYSIGDMVVSLKPNAVELKLPKTLKIHPVINVSWVKLYKGPLEGQVVTCPGLVVGHEGDEEFEVDYVADS
;
A
#
# COMPACT_ATOMS: atom_id res chain seq x y z
N MET A 1 -62.28 35.19 5.88
CA MET A 1 -62.63 33.86 5.32
C MET A 1 -61.33 33.07 5.28
N GLY A 2 -61.03 32.31 6.34
CA GLY A 2 -59.80 31.52 6.43
C GLY A 2 -59.99 30.19 5.72
N ILE A 3 -59.07 29.86 4.82
CA ILE A 3 -59.06 28.57 4.11
C ILE A 3 -58.20 27.64 4.97
N GLU A 4 -58.82 26.62 5.55
CA GLU A 4 -58.05 25.56 6.22
C GLU A 4 -57.30 24.74 5.17
N PRO A 5 -55.99 24.50 5.33
CA PRO A 5 -55.24 23.67 4.41
C PRO A 5 -55.66 22.21 4.53
N PHE A 6 -56.08 21.63 3.41
CA PHE A 6 -56.36 20.20 3.30
C PHE A 6 -55.08 19.39 3.51
N LEU A 7 -55.10 18.49 4.51
CA LEU A 7 -54.11 17.42 4.68
C LEU A 7 -54.29 16.38 3.56
N SER A 8 -53.65 16.60 2.41
CA SER A 8 -53.66 15.64 1.31
C SER A 8 -52.45 14.68 1.37
N LYS A 9 -52.79 13.40 1.57
CA LYS A 9 -52.03 12.16 1.36
C LYS A 9 -50.53 12.14 1.68
N ALA A 10 -50.21 11.74 2.92
CA ALA A 10 -48.88 11.29 3.34
C ALA A 10 -48.49 9.88 2.82
N GLU A 11 -49.42 9.14 2.23
CA GLU A 11 -49.25 7.73 1.84
C GLU A 11 -48.26 7.56 0.66
N ALA A 12 -48.34 8.42 -0.37
CA ALA A 12 -47.43 8.37 -1.52
C ALA A 12 -45.97 8.68 -1.17
N THR A 13 -45.75 9.46 -0.10
CA THR A 13 -44.40 9.77 0.40
C THR A 13 -43.81 8.59 1.18
N MET A 14 -44.65 7.77 1.82
CA MET A 14 -44.22 6.57 2.54
C MET A 14 -43.75 5.47 1.58
N ASP A 15 -44.45 5.26 0.46
CA ASP A 15 -44.06 4.26 -0.55
C ASP A 15 -42.67 4.55 -1.15
N HIS A 16 -42.42 5.82 -1.48
CA HIS A 16 -41.11 6.25 -1.99
C HIS A 16 -40.00 6.10 -0.92
N ALA A 17 -40.30 6.30 0.36
CA ALA A 17 -39.35 6.08 1.44
C ALA A 17 -38.99 4.60 1.60
N VAL A 18 -39.97 3.70 1.45
CA VAL A 18 -39.76 2.25 1.49
C VAL A 18 -38.90 1.79 0.30
N ASP A 19 -39.14 2.32 -0.89
CA ASP A 19 -38.35 2.00 -2.08
C ASP A 19 -36.90 2.50 -1.97
N LEU A 20 -36.68 3.72 -1.45
CA LEU A 20 -35.32 4.22 -1.18
C LEU A 20 -34.59 3.36 -0.15
N ALA A 21 -35.27 2.94 0.92
CA ALA A 21 -34.68 2.06 1.92
C ALA A 21 -34.28 0.71 1.32
N ARG A 22 -35.11 0.15 0.43
CA ARG A 22 -34.80 -1.08 -0.31
C ARG A 22 -33.57 -0.92 -1.19
N VAL A 23 -33.49 0.16 -1.97
CA VAL A 23 -32.35 0.46 -2.83
C VAL A 23 -31.06 0.60 -2.02
N LEU A 24 -31.11 1.25 -0.86
CA LEU A 24 -29.94 1.39 0.02
C LEU A 24 -29.46 0.03 0.53
N GLU A 25 -30.37 -0.84 0.95
CA GLU A 25 -30.03 -2.17 1.46
C GLU A 25 -29.44 -3.06 0.36
N ASP A 26 -30.05 -3.04 -0.83
CA ASP A 26 -29.53 -3.78 -1.99
C ASP A 26 -28.14 -3.28 -2.41
N THR A 27 -27.90 -1.97 -2.33
CA THR A 27 -26.61 -1.36 -2.65
C THR A 27 -25.52 -1.79 -1.65
N LYS A 28 -25.84 -1.79 -0.35
CA LYS A 28 -24.91 -2.29 0.68
C LYS A 28 -24.54 -3.74 0.46
N LYS A 29 -25.54 -4.59 0.21
CA LYS A 29 -25.32 -6.01 -0.08
C LYS A 29 -24.49 -6.24 -1.34
N ALA A 30 -24.74 -5.44 -2.38
CA ALA A 30 -23.95 -5.49 -3.61
C ALA A 30 -22.50 -5.05 -3.38
N LEU A 31 -22.27 -4.05 -2.52
CA LEU A 31 -20.94 -3.58 -2.13
C LEU A 31 -20.17 -4.66 -1.36
N ASP A 32 -20.79 -5.28 -0.37
CA ASP A 32 -20.17 -6.37 0.41
C ASP A 32 -19.78 -7.53 -0.51
N LYS A 33 -20.69 -7.94 -1.40
CA LYS A 33 -20.42 -8.97 -2.40
C LYS A 33 -19.31 -8.58 -3.39
N ALA A 34 -19.20 -7.30 -3.74
CA ALA A 34 -18.13 -6.81 -4.59
C ALA A 34 -16.78 -6.88 -3.86
N ALA A 35 -16.73 -6.51 -2.58
CA ALA A 35 -15.53 -6.62 -1.76
C ALA A 35 -15.05 -8.07 -1.62
N GLU A 36 -15.96 -9.01 -1.34
CA GLU A 36 -15.64 -10.45 -1.30
C GLU A 36 -15.11 -10.98 -2.64
N ARG A 37 -15.68 -10.52 -3.76
CA ARG A 37 -15.20 -10.90 -5.09
C ARG A 37 -13.82 -10.32 -5.38
N MET A 38 -13.56 -9.08 -4.94
CA MET A 38 -12.26 -8.45 -5.10
C MET A 38 -11.18 -9.22 -4.33
N THR A 39 -11.44 -9.61 -3.09
CA THR A 39 -10.47 -10.41 -2.31
C THR A 39 -10.21 -11.77 -2.96
N VAL A 40 -11.26 -12.52 -3.33
CA VAL A 40 -11.10 -13.81 -4.01
C VAL A 40 -10.34 -13.68 -5.34
N SER A 41 -10.57 -12.61 -6.10
CA SER A 41 -9.84 -12.38 -7.36
C SER A 41 -8.38 -11.99 -7.16
N ALA A 42 -8.10 -11.18 -6.13
CA ALA A 42 -6.74 -10.82 -5.76
C ALA A 42 -5.97 -12.05 -5.27
N ASP A 43 -6.60 -12.88 -4.44
CA ASP A 43 -6.00 -14.11 -3.92
C ASP A 43 -5.82 -15.16 -5.02
N ALA A 44 -6.75 -15.29 -5.96
CA ALA A 44 -6.61 -16.21 -7.10
C ALA A 44 -5.45 -15.87 -8.04
N THR A 45 -5.04 -14.60 -8.08
CA THR A 45 -3.91 -14.13 -8.89
C THR A 45 -2.61 -14.04 -8.09
N CYS A 46 -2.69 -14.07 -6.75
CA CYS A 46 -1.54 -14.15 -5.88
C CYS A 46 -1.08 -15.61 -5.81
N SER A 47 0.12 -15.88 -6.32
CA SER A 47 0.75 -17.18 -6.06
C SER A 47 1.16 -17.24 -4.59
N ASP A 48 1.10 -18.42 -3.98
CA ASP A 48 1.64 -18.61 -2.63
C ASP A 48 3.09 -18.11 -2.60
N ALA A 49 3.38 -17.25 -1.62
CA ALA A 49 4.73 -16.76 -1.41
C ALA A 49 5.66 -17.97 -1.17
N PRO A 50 6.83 -18.05 -1.81
CA PRO A 50 7.74 -19.15 -1.56
C PRO A 50 8.10 -19.22 -0.08
N SER A 51 7.92 -20.39 0.53
CA SER A 51 8.31 -20.61 1.92
C SER A 51 9.83 -20.73 2.00
N TYR A 52 10.50 -19.71 2.52
CA TYR A 52 11.94 -19.76 2.79
C TYR A 52 12.19 -20.19 4.23
N SER A 53 13.02 -21.22 4.41
CA SER A 53 13.47 -21.64 5.74
C SER A 53 14.81 -20.98 6.09
N ILE A 54 15.09 -20.85 7.39
CA ILE A 54 16.41 -20.40 7.87
C ILE A 54 17.43 -21.47 7.44
N GLY A 55 18.39 -21.10 6.61
CA GLY A 55 19.37 -22.00 6.00
C GLY A 55 19.36 -22.05 4.48
N ASP A 56 18.26 -21.66 3.82
CA ASP A 56 18.16 -21.58 2.36
C ASP A 56 18.77 -20.27 1.84
N MET A 57 17.93 -19.24 1.71
CA MET A 57 18.34 -17.87 1.34
C MET A 57 18.37 -16.93 2.54
N VAL A 58 17.77 -17.32 3.67
CA VAL A 58 17.71 -16.53 4.91
C VAL A 58 18.74 -17.07 5.90
N VAL A 59 19.73 -16.25 6.22
CA VAL A 59 20.81 -16.58 7.17
C VAL A 59 20.38 -16.29 8.59
N SER A 60 19.78 -15.12 8.83
CA SER A 60 19.32 -14.73 10.14
C SER A 60 18.08 -13.82 10.05
N LEU A 61 17.15 -14.02 10.99
CA LEU A 61 16.00 -13.16 11.20
C LEU A 61 16.19 -12.45 12.54
N LYS A 62 16.40 -11.14 12.48
CA LYS A 62 16.39 -10.25 13.63
C LYS A 62 15.06 -9.48 13.62
N PRO A 63 14.56 -9.00 14.78
CA PRO A 63 13.29 -8.26 14.84
C PRO A 63 13.19 -7.06 13.87
N ASN A 64 14.33 -6.51 13.47
CA ASN A 64 14.45 -5.30 12.65
C ASN A 64 15.30 -5.50 11.39
N ALA A 65 15.85 -6.69 11.13
CA ALA A 65 16.75 -6.93 10.02
C ALA A 65 16.69 -8.38 9.55
N VAL A 66 16.78 -8.57 8.24
CA VAL A 66 16.85 -9.89 7.61
C VAL A 66 18.20 -10.00 6.90
N GLU A 67 18.96 -11.04 7.24
CA GLU A 67 20.21 -11.34 6.58
C GLU A 67 19.99 -12.41 5.52
N LEU A 68 20.33 -12.10 4.27
CA LEU A 68 20.13 -12.98 3.14
C LEU A 68 21.47 -13.46 2.57
N LYS A 69 21.55 -14.74 2.25
CA LYS A 69 22.66 -15.30 1.46
C LYS A 69 22.23 -15.34 0.01
N LEU A 70 22.61 -14.30 -0.72
CA LEU A 70 22.28 -14.19 -2.13
C LEU A 70 23.30 -14.95 -3.00
N PRO A 71 22.86 -15.71 -4.00
CA PRO A 71 23.74 -16.21 -5.05
C PRO A 71 24.45 -15.04 -5.73
N LYS A 72 25.73 -15.20 -6.09
CA LYS A 72 26.53 -14.15 -6.75
C LYS A 72 25.91 -13.61 -8.05
N THR A 73 25.05 -14.42 -8.68
CA THR A 73 24.35 -14.09 -9.93
C THR A 73 23.06 -13.29 -9.71
N LEU A 74 22.53 -13.26 -8.49
CA LEU A 74 21.23 -12.67 -8.19
C LEU A 74 21.39 -11.21 -7.73
N LYS A 75 20.74 -10.29 -8.44
CA LYS A 75 20.63 -8.87 -8.05
C LYS A 75 19.21 -8.61 -7.54
N ILE A 76 19.10 -8.05 -6.34
CA ILE A 76 17.81 -7.63 -5.78
C ILE A 76 17.62 -6.15 -6.07
N HIS A 77 16.47 -5.79 -6.62
CA HIS A 77 15.98 -4.42 -6.68
C HIS A 77 14.90 -4.26 -5.60
N PRO A 78 15.25 -3.80 -4.37
CA PRO A 78 14.25 -3.62 -3.33
C PRO A 78 13.27 -2.52 -3.75
N VAL A 79 11.99 -2.89 -3.84
CA VAL A 79 10.90 -1.93 -4.04
C VAL A 79 10.41 -1.54 -2.65
N ILE A 80 10.67 -0.30 -2.27
CA ILE A 80 10.27 0.25 -0.98
C ILE A 80 9.20 1.33 -1.18
N ASN A 81 8.13 1.25 -0.37
CA ASN A 81 7.13 2.31 -0.33
C ASN A 81 7.72 3.52 0.41
N VAL A 82 8.00 4.60 -0.32
CA VAL A 82 8.61 5.83 0.21
C VAL A 82 7.79 6.47 1.33
N SER A 83 6.46 6.33 1.32
CA SER A 83 5.60 6.85 2.39
C SER A 83 5.81 6.16 3.73
N TRP A 84 6.42 4.97 3.73
CA TRP A 84 6.69 4.17 4.92
C TRP A 84 8.17 4.23 5.33
N VAL A 85 9.02 4.90 4.55
CA VAL A 85 10.43 5.10 4.88
C VAL A 85 10.54 6.17 5.96
N LYS A 86 11.28 5.86 7.03
CA LYS A 86 11.59 6.82 8.10
C LYS A 86 13.02 7.32 7.93
N LEU A 87 13.25 8.59 8.28
CA LEU A 87 14.59 9.16 8.31
C LEU A 87 15.49 8.31 9.22
N TYR A 88 16.65 7.94 8.72
CA TYR A 88 17.64 7.16 9.46
C TYR A 88 18.03 7.89 10.75
N LYS A 89 18.01 7.18 11.89
CA LYS A 89 18.31 7.72 13.22
C LYS A 89 19.64 7.25 13.79
N GLY A 90 20.47 6.62 12.95
CA GLY A 90 21.68 5.96 13.40
C GLY A 90 21.49 4.46 13.62
N PRO A 91 22.57 3.77 14.01
CA PRO A 91 22.59 2.33 14.23
C PRO A 91 21.66 1.93 15.38
N LEU A 92 20.93 0.83 15.21
CA LEU A 92 20.12 0.27 16.28
C LEU A 92 20.97 -0.61 17.21
N GLU A 93 20.55 -0.74 18.46
CA GLU A 93 21.25 -1.54 19.47
C GLU A 93 21.43 -3.00 18.99
N GLY A 94 22.67 -3.49 19.00
CA GLY A 94 23.02 -4.83 18.48
C GLY A 94 23.34 -4.90 16.97
N GLN A 95 23.32 -3.77 16.25
CA GLN A 95 23.73 -3.72 14.85
C GLN A 95 25.23 -3.42 14.72
N VAL A 96 25.98 -4.33 14.08
CA VAL A 96 27.39 -4.09 13.72
C VAL A 96 27.40 -3.15 12.52
N VAL A 97 27.87 -1.92 12.73
CA VAL A 97 28.02 -0.94 11.65
C VAL A 97 29.38 -1.14 11.02
N THR A 98 29.40 -1.77 9.85
CA THR A 98 30.54 -1.64 8.95
C THR A 98 30.28 -0.40 8.09
N CYS A 99 30.85 0.73 8.49
CA CYS A 99 30.86 1.90 7.62
C CYS A 99 31.59 1.49 6.33
N PRO A 100 30.97 1.61 5.14
CA PRO A 100 31.73 1.56 3.90
C PRO A 100 32.87 2.57 4.02
N GLY A 101 34.07 2.21 3.57
CA GLY A 101 35.20 3.13 3.56
C GLY A 101 34.80 4.45 2.88
N LEU A 102 35.38 5.56 3.35
CA LEU A 102 35.17 6.88 2.76
C LEU A 102 35.29 6.75 1.23
N VAL A 103 34.20 7.02 0.51
CA VAL A 103 34.30 7.18 -0.95
C VAL A 103 35.14 8.44 -1.13
N VAL A 104 36.40 8.25 -1.49
CA VAL A 104 37.31 9.33 -1.88
C VAL A 104 36.68 9.91 -3.13
N GLY A 105 35.99 11.05 -2.99
CA GLY A 105 35.64 11.87 -4.13
C GLY A 105 36.94 12.16 -4.87
N HIS A 106 36.99 11.86 -6.17
CA HIS A 106 38.08 12.34 -6.98
C HIS A 106 38.02 13.88 -6.91
N GLU A 107 39.04 14.48 -6.31
CA GLU A 107 39.23 15.93 -6.24
C GLU A 107 39.59 16.41 -7.65
N GLY A 108 38.56 16.51 -8.49
CA GLY A 108 38.59 17.18 -9.78
C GLY A 108 37.33 18.01 -9.86
N ASP A 109 37.48 19.28 -10.22
CA ASP A 109 36.40 20.26 -10.41
C ASP A 109 35.55 19.92 -11.65
N GLU A 110 35.05 18.69 -11.74
CA GLU A 110 34.16 18.26 -12.81
C GLU A 110 32.73 18.69 -12.43
N GLU A 111 32.38 19.91 -12.83
CA GLU A 111 31.01 20.42 -12.80
C GLU A 111 30.12 19.50 -13.66
N PHE A 112 29.19 18.79 -13.02
CA PHE A 112 28.22 17.95 -13.72
C PHE A 112 27.13 18.84 -14.33
N GLU A 113 27.06 18.87 -15.66
CA GLU A 113 25.98 19.54 -16.39
C GLU A 113 24.66 18.75 -16.19
N VAL A 114 23.66 19.40 -15.58
CA VAL A 114 22.34 18.82 -15.34
C VAL A 114 21.33 19.36 -16.34
N ASP A 115 20.91 18.52 -17.29
CA ASP A 115 19.84 18.85 -18.22
C ASP A 115 18.48 18.77 -17.53
N TYR A 116 17.74 19.89 -17.53
CA TYR A 116 16.38 19.94 -17.02
C TYR A 116 15.43 19.39 -18.09
N VAL A 117 14.77 18.27 -17.78
CA VAL A 117 13.65 17.78 -18.58
C VAL A 117 12.42 18.63 -18.22
N ALA A 118 11.94 19.40 -19.19
CA ALA A 118 10.67 20.11 -19.09
C ALA A 118 9.53 19.16 -19.47
N ASP A 119 8.60 18.93 -18.53
CA ASP A 119 7.35 18.22 -18.82
C ASP A 119 6.53 19.06 -19.82
N SER A 120 6.16 18.46 -20.98
CA SER A 120 5.23 19.01 -21.97
C SER A 120 3.82 18.49 -21.76
#